data_AF-A0A1M5R0H7-F1
#
_entry.id   AF-A0A1M5R0H7-F1
#
_cell.length_a   1.000
_cell.length_b   1.000
_cell.length_c   1.000
_cell.angle_alpha   90.00
_cell.angle_beta   90.00
_cell.angle_gamma   90.00
#
_symmetry.space_group_name_H-M   'P 1'
#
loop_
_entity.id
_entity.type
_entity.pdbx_description
1 polymer ?
#
loop_
_entity_poly.entity_id
_entity_poly.type
_entity_poly.pdbx_seq_one_letter_code
_entity_poly.pdbx_strand_id
1 'polypeptide(L)' 'MKLFASSLLIGAILAMSGCTEPDTYPVTGIECDPNDPVQDMDASECTAVSGI' A
#
# COMPACT_ATOMS: atom_id res chain seq x y z
N MET A 1 18.25 -9.90 -27.49
CA MET A 1 18.58 -10.02 -26.04
C MET A 1 18.55 -8.68 -25.32
N LYS A 2 19.25 -7.64 -25.79
CA LYS A 2 19.24 -6.29 -25.14
C LYS A 2 17.84 -5.68 -24.95
N LEU A 3 16.97 -5.78 -25.96
CA LEU A 3 15.60 -5.25 -25.90
C LEU A 3 14.73 -5.94 -24.82
N PHE A 4 14.90 -7.25 -24.64
CA PHE A 4 14.16 -8.00 -23.61
C PHE A 4 14.58 -7.62 -22.19
N ALA A 5 15.87 -7.37 -21.98
CA ALA A 5 16.39 -6.93 -20.69
C ALA A 5 15.88 -5.52 -20.32
N SER A 6 15.78 -4.61 -21.30
CA SER A 6 15.24 -3.27 -21.08
C SER A 6 13.75 -3.29 -20.71
N SER A 7 12.93 -4.12 -21.37
CA SER A 7 11.51 -4.24 -21.03
C SER A 7 11.28 -4.79 -19.61
N LEU A 8 12.11 -5.75 -19.18
CA LEU A 8 12.02 -6.34 -17.84
C LEU A 8 12.33 -5.30 -16.75
N LEU A 9 13.35 -4.46 -16.96
CA LEU A 9 13.75 -3.42 -16.01
C LEU A 9 12.67 -2.34 -15.86
N ILE A 10 12.04 -1.93 -16.97
CA ILE A 10 10.95 -0.94 -16.95
C ILE A 10 9.73 -1.51 -16.22
N GLY A 11 9.38 -2.78 -16.46
CA GLY A 11 8.28 -3.44 -15.76
C GLY A 11 8.49 -3.52 -14.24
N ALA A 12 9.73 -3.78 -13.80
CA ALA A 12 10.06 -3.83 -12.37
C ALA A 12 9.90 -2.48 -11.66
N ILE A 13 10.24 -1.37 -12.34
CA ILE A 13 10.10 -0.02 -11.78
C ILE A 13 8.62 0.36 -11.64
N LEU A 14 7.79 0.04 -12.63
CA LEU A 14 6.34 0.30 -12.59
C LEU A 14 5.62 -0.55 -11.53
N ALA A 15 6.10 -1.77 -11.26
CA ALA A 15 5.55 -2.61 -10.21
C ALA A 15 5.84 -2.08 -8.79
N MET A 16 6.86 -1.23 -8.62
CA MET A 16 7.21 -0.61 -7.33
C MET A 16 6.51 0.73 -7.09
N SER A 17 5.93 1.37 -8.11
CA SER A 17 5.12 2.58 -7.95
C SER A 17 3.67 2.24 -7.61
N GLY A 18 3.45 1.59 -6.47
CA GLY A 18 2.13 1.58 -5.83
C GLY A 18 1.92 2.94 -5.16
N CYS A 19 1.42 3.92 -5.91
CA CYS A 19 1.01 5.19 -5.30
C CYS A 19 -0.09 4.89 -4.29
N THR A 20 0.16 5.21 -3.02
CA THR A 20 -0.90 5.20 -2.01
C THR A 20 -1.78 6.40 -2.30
N GLU A 21 -3.08 6.17 -2.56
CA GLU A 21 -4.05 7.26 -2.67
C GLU A 21 -4.21 7.89 -1.28
N PRO A 22 -3.75 9.14 -1.05
CA PRO A 22 -3.65 9.69 0.30
C PRO A 22 -5.02 10.00 0.92
N ASP A 23 -6.04 10.17 0.09
CA ASP A 23 -7.37 10.61 0.51
C ASP A 23 -8.33 9.43 0.75
N THR A 24 -7.85 8.19 0.66
CA THR A 24 -8.65 6.97 0.90
C THR A 24 -7.91 5.95 1.76
N TYR A 25 -8.67 5.19 2.55
CA TYR A 25 -8.15 4.10 3.36
C TYR A 25 -7.58 2.98 2.47
N PRO A 26 -6.32 2.56 2.65
CA PRO A 26 -5.65 1.64 1.72
C PRO A 26 -6.24 0.23 1.69
N VAL A 27 -6.97 -0.17 2.74
CA VAL A 27 -7.58 -1.51 2.85
C VAL A 27 -8.99 -1.54 2.27
N THR A 28 -9.78 -0.48 2.45
CA THR A 28 -11.21 -0.44 2.10
C THR A 28 -11.52 0.45 0.89
N GLY A 29 -10.64 1.37 0.54
CA GLY A 29 -10.85 2.38 -0.51
C GLY A 29 -11.88 3.46 -0.16
N ILE A 30 -12.31 3.54 1.10
CA ILE A 30 -13.25 4.55 1.59
C ILE A 30 -12.53 5.89 1.77
N GLU A 31 -13.18 7.00 1.44
CA GLU A 31 -12.63 8.35 1.58
C GLU A 31 -12.42 8.71 3.05
N CYS A 32 -11.32 9.41 3.35
CA CYS A 32 -11.00 9.85 4.70
C CYS A 32 -12.01 10.92 5.16
N ASP A 33 -12.66 10.74 6.33
CA ASP A 33 -13.58 11.74 6.88
C ASP A 33 -12.89 12.59 7.96
N PRO A 34 -13.05 13.92 7.97
CA PRO A 34 -12.49 14.77 9.02
C PRO A 34 -13.05 14.51 10.43
N ASN A 35 -14.18 13.79 10.54
CA ASN A 35 -14.79 13.38 11.79
C ASN A 35 -14.50 11.91 12.14
N ASP A 36 -13.68 11.20 11.35
CA ASP A 36 -13.27 9.84 11.69
C ASP A 36 -12.56 9.85 13.05
N PRO A 37 -12.95 8.96 13.97
CA PRO A 37 -12.41 8.98 15.32
C PRO A 37 -10.91 8.66 15.30
N VAL A 38 -10.11 9.54 15.91
CA VAL A 38 -8.71 9.22 16.22
C VAL A 38 -8.71 8.09 17.24
N GLN A 39 -8.21 6.93 16.82
CA GLN A 39 -8.04 5.78 17.72
C GLN A 39 -6.61 5.79 18.24
N ASP A 40 -6.45 5.92 19.56
CA ASP A 40 -5.19 5.63 20.23
C ASP A 40 -4.98 4.11 20.16
N MET A 41 -4.03 3.67 19.33
CA MET A 41 -3.70 2.27 19.13
C MET A 41 -2.33 1.97 19.72
N ASP A 42 -2.24 0.98 20.61
CA ASP A 42 -0.97 0.46 21.08
C ASP A 42 -0.44 -0.63 20.13
N ALA A 43 0.88 -0.72 20.00
CA ALA A 43 1.50 -1.74 19.15
C ALA A 43 1.13 -3.18 19.56
N SER A 44 0.79 -3.42 20.83
CA SER A 44 0.32 -4.72 21.31
C SER A 44 -1.07 -5.11 20.82
N GLU A 45 -1.88 -4.15 20.37
CA GLU A 45 -3.21 -4.38 19.79
C GLU A 45 -3.13 -4.81 18.32
N CYS A 46 -1.98 -4.58 17.68
CA CYS A 46 -1.70 -5.06 16.34
C CYS A 46 -1.36 -6.56 16.38
N THR A 47 -2.33 -7.43 16.09
CA THR A 47 -2.03 -8.82 15.78
C THR A 47 -1.42 -8.90 14.38
N ALA A 48 -0.13 -9.24 14.31
CA ALA A 48 0.45 -9.64 13.03
C ALA A 48 -0.35 -10.85 12.53
N VAL A 49 -1.15 -10.66 11.48
CA VAL A 49 -1.70 -11.78 10.72
C VAL A 49 -0.49 -12.45 10.05
N SER A 50 0.14 -13.37 10.77
CA SER A 50 1.09 -14.32 10.21
C SER A 50 0.27 -15.31 9.39
N GLY A 51 -0.18 -14.85 8.23
CA GLY A 51 -0.77 -15.68 7.19
C GLY A 51 0.32 -16.58 6.64
N ILE A 52 0.22 -17.85 7.01
CA ILE A 52 0.89 -19.00 6.41
C ILE A 52 0.21 -19.29 5.06
#